data_AF-A0AAV0W6B8-F1
#
_entry.id   AF-A0AAV0W6B8-F1
#
_cell.length_a   1.000
_cell.length_b   1.000
_cell.length_c   1.000
_cell.angle_alpha   90.00
_cell.angle_beta   90.00
_cell.angle_gamma   90.00
#
_symmetry.space_group_name_H-M   'P 1'
#
loop_
_entity.id
_entity.type
_entity.pdbx_description
1 polymer ?
#
loop_
_entity_poly.entity_id
_entity_poly.type
_entity_poly.pdbx_seq_one_letter_code
_entity_poly.pdbx_strand_id
1 'polypeptide(L)'
;MSTEKVWNQDEILKLIDLVQQSENIWNPAHNLYKNRIRRTDSINEIAKILGVSQQEVDKKWKTVQSQFRREQHKVKTKKSGAGTEDSYTSAWYLYRPLSFLSDRNKPKNTRDTYEAQVITTLFK
;
A
#
# COMPACT_ATOMS: atom_id res chain seq x y z
N MET A 1 17.72 -25.51 -6.30
CA MET A 1 18.02 -24.78 -5.04
C MET A 1 17.75 -23.32 -5.30
N SER A 2 16.65 -22.75 -4.77
CA SER A 2 16.39 -21.32 -4.89
C SER A 2 17.24 -20.60 -3.87
N THR A 3 18.28 -19.91 -4.34
CA THR A 3 19.10 -19.01 -3.52
C THR A 3 18.23 -17.83 -3.10
N GLU A 4 17.87 -17.76 -1.82
CA GLU A 4 17.12 -16.66 -1.26
C GLU A 4 17.97 -15.38 -1.29
N LYS A 5 17.44 -14.28 -1.84
CA LYS A 5 18.18 -13.01 -1.86
C LYS A 5 18.32 -12.48 -0.44
N VAL A 6 19.55 -12.10 -0.07
CA VAL A 6 19.81 -11.27 1.11
C VAL A 6 19.53 -9.81 0.76
N TRP A 7 18.73 -9.13 1.59
CA TRP A 7 18.33 -7.74 1.39
C TRP A 7 18.95 -6.87 2.48
N ASN A 8 19.68 -5.82 2.09
CA ASN A 8 20.15 -4.81 3.03
C ASN A 8 19.12 -3.69 3.26
N GLN A 9 19.41 -2.78 4.19
CA GLN A 9 18.50 -1.69 4.54
C GLN A 9 18.21 -0.76 3.36
N ASP A 10 19.22 -0.37 2.61
CA ASP A 10 19.10 0.59 1.50
C ASP A 10 18.31 0.01 0.32
N GLU A 11 18.50 -1.28 0.02
CA GLU A 11 17.70 -1.99 -0.98
C GLU A 11 16.23 -2.07 -0.60
N ILE A 12 15.93 -2.26 0.69
CA ILE A 12 14.53 -2.29 1.17
C ILE A 12 13.92 -0.89 1.08
N LEU A 13 14.67 0.15 1.46
CA LEU A 13 14.22 1.54 1.32
C LEU A 13 13.98 1.89 -0.14
N LYS A 14 14.89 1.50 -1.04
CA LYS A 14 14.74 1.70 -2.49
C LYS A 14 13.55 0.93 -3.05
N LEU A 15 13.32 -0.30 -2.60
CA LEU A 15 12.12 -1.06 -2.96
C LEU A 15 10.84 -0.31 -2.55
N ILE A 16 10.81 0.24 -1.35
CA ILE A 16 9.64 0.97 -0.84
C ILE A 16 9.38 2.23 -1.66
N ASP A 17 10.43 3.00 -1.97
CA ASP A 17 10.33 4.20 -2.80
C ASP A 17 9.79 3.90 -4.20
N LEU A 18 10.34 2.88 -4.87
CA LEU A 18 9.89 2.45 -6.19
C LEU A 18 8.43 1.96 -6.19
N VAL A 19 8.03 1.22 -5.15
CA VAL A 19 6.64 0.79 -5.00
C VAL A 19 5.73 1.98 -4.73
N GLN A 20 6.15 2.93 -3.89
CA GLN A 20 5.37 4.12 -3.59
C GLN A 20 5.05 4.91 -4.87
N GLN A 21 6.01 5.07 -5.77
CA GLN A 21 5.83 5.70 -7.08
C GLN A 21 4.90 4.92 -8.02
N SER A 22 4.81 3.59 -7.84
CA SER A 22 3.98 2.70 -8.65
C SER A 22 2.61 2.44 -7.99
N GLU A 23 1.72 3.42 -8.04
CA GLU A 23 0.41 3.37 -7.37
C GLU A 23 -0.45 2.14 -7.73
N ASN A 24 -0.36 1.65 -8.96
CA ASN A 24 -1.05 0.44 -9.42
C ASN A 24 -0.66 -0.83 -8.62
N ILE A 25 0.45 -0.83 -7.88
CA ILE A 25 0.87 -1.95 -7.03
C ILE A 25 0.16 -1.92 -5.67
N TRP A 26 -0.05 -0.73 -5.09
CA TRP A 26 -0.42 -0.60 -3.68
C TRP A 26 -1.72 0.15 -3.43
N ASN A 27 -2.14 1.06 -4.31
CA ASN A 27 -3.28 1.96 -4.13
C ASN A 27 -4.56 1.34 -4.70
N PRO A 28 -5.53 0.90 -3.87
CA PRO A 28 -6.80 0.34 -4.36
C PRO A 28 -7.67 1.35 -5.10
N ALA A 29 -7.43 2.65 -4.93
CA ALA A 29 -8.14 3.70 -5.64
C ALA A 29 -7.59 3.93 -7.06
N HIS A 30 -6.39 3.44 -7.37
CA HIS A 30 -5.79 3.57 -8.69
C HIS A 30 -6.54 2.69 -9.71
N ASN A 31 -6.86 3.25 -10.88
CA ASN A 31 -7.64 2.58 -11.92
C ASN A 31 -7.02 1.24 -12.39
N LEU A 32 -5.70 1.17 -12.47
CA LEU A 32 -4.96 -0.03 -12.87
C LEU A 32 -4.69 -1.02 -11.73
N TYR A 33 -5.14 -0.77 -10.50
CA TYR A 33 -4.88 -1.66 -9.36
C TYR A 33 -5.40 -3.08 -9.58
N LYS A 34 -6.58 -3.20 -10.21
CA LYS A 34 -7.19 -4.50 -10.54
C LYS A 34 -6.54 -5.16 -11.77
N ASN A 35 -5.74 -4.43 -12.54
CA ASN A 35 -5.10 -4.94 -13.74
C ASN A 35 -3.83 -5.72 -13.38
N ARG A 36 -3.95 -7.05 -13.37
CA ARG A 36 -2.86 -7.97 -13.03
C ARG A 36 -1.66 -7.83 -13.96
N ILE A 37 -1.88 -7.59 -15.26
CA ILE A 37 -0.81 -7.44 -16.25
C ILE A 37 0.02 -6.20 -15.90
N ARG A 38 -0.64 -5.05 -15.72
CA ARG A 38 0.02 -3.80 -15.36
C ARG A 38 0.74 -3.87 -14.02
N ARG A 39 0.15 -4.56 -13.02
CA ARG A 39 0.83 -4.81 -11.74
C ARG A 39 2.12 -5.62 -11.96
N THR A 40 2.06 -6.69 -12.75
CA THR A 40 3.23 -7.52 -13.06
C THR A 40 4.30 -6.72 -13.79
N ASP A 41 3.91 -5.88 -14.75
CA ASP A 41 4.85 -5.04 -15.51
C ASP A 41 5.59 -4.06 -14.59
N SER A 42 4.89 -3.35 -13.71
CA SER A 42 5.53 -2.45 -12.75
C SER A 42 6.46 -3.19 -11.79
N ILE A 43 6.08 -4.38 -11.32
CA ILE A 43 6.98 -5.18 -10.47
C ILE A 43 8.21 -5.65 -11.26
N ASN A 44 8.06 -6.01 -12.53
CA ASN A 44 9.18 -6.36 -13.40
C ASN A 44 10.14 -5.18 -13.61
N GLU A 45 9.62 -3.96 -13.75
CA GLU A 45 10.45 -2.75 -13.84
C GLU A 45 11.24 -2.53 -12.55
N ILE A 46 10.59 -2.65 -11.39
CA ILE A 46 11.26 -2.58 -10.08
C ILE A 46 12.33 -3.66 -9.96
N ALA A 47 12.03 -4.89 -10.39
CA ALA A 47 12.95 -6.01 -10.36
C ALA A 47 14.20 -5.75 -11.22
N LYS A 48 14.02 -5.16 -12.42
CA LYS A 48 15.13 -4.73 -13.29
C LYS A 48 16.00 -3.66 -12.61
N ILE A 49 15.39 -2.64 -12.01
CA ILE A 49 16.12 -1.55 -11.32
C ILE A 49 16.94 -2.07 -10.13
N LEU A 50 16.42 -3.08 -9.42
CA LEU A 50 17.07 -3.68 -8.26
C LEU A 50 18.00 -4.85 -8.61
N GLY A 51 18.06 -5.25 -9.88
CA GLY A 51 18.89 -6.38 -10.34
C GLY A 51 18.46 -7.72 -9.78
N VAL A 52 17.15 -7.96 -9.62
CA VAL A 52 16.59 -9.17 -9.01
C VAL A 52 15.47 -9.77 -9.85
N SER A 53 15.01 -10.97 -9.46
CA SER A 53 13.81 -11.55 -10.05
C SER A 53 12.54 -10.90 -9.51
N GLN A 54 11.49 -10.90 -10.33
CA GLN A 54 10.14 -10.46 -9.91
C GLN A 54 9.62 -11.25 -8.70
N GLN A 55 9.96 -12.54 -8.61
CA GLN A 55 9.57 -13.37 -7.47
C GLN A 55 10.20 -12.88 -6.15
N GLU A 56 11.47 -12.49 -6.17
CA GLU A 56 12.15 -11.94 -4.99
C GLU A 56 11.54 -10.60 -4.56
N VAL A 57 11.17 -9.74 -5.52
CA VAL A 57 10.47 -8.48 -5.24
C VAL A 57 9.11 -8.73 -4.60
N ASP A 58 8.27 -9.59 -5.20
CA ASP A 58 6.95 -9.90 -4.65
C ASP A 58 7.04 -10.53 -3.26
N LYS A 59 8.01 -11.45 -3.06
CA LYS A 59 8.26 -12.08 -1.76
C LYS A 59 8.67 -11.04 -0.71
N LYS A 60 9.65 -10.19 -1.03
CA LYS A 60 10.14 -9.17 -0.09
C LYS A 60 9.06 -8.13 0.22
N TRP A 61 8.35 -7.66 -0.79
CA TRP A 61 7.26 -6.70 -0.63
C TRP A 61 6.15 -7.24 0.27
N LYS A 62 5.72 -8.50 0.09
CA LYS A 62 4.74 -9.15 0.97
C LYS A 62 5.22 -9.20 2.42
N THR A 63 6.48 -9.52 2.66
CA THR A 63 7.08 -9.55 4.00
C THR A 63 7.05 -8.15 4.64
N VAL A 64 7.50 -7.12 3.91
CA VAL A 64 7.50 -5.73 4.37
C VAL A 64 6.08 -5.26 4.70
N GLN A 65 5.10 -5.53 3.82
CA GLN A 65 3.69 -5.19 4.09
C GLN A 65 3.12 -5.90 5.32
N SER A 66 3.47 -7.17 5.52
CA SER A 66 3.01 -7.96 6.66
C SER A 66 3.56 -7.42 7.98
N GLN A 67 4.84 -7.06 8.01
CA GLN A 67 5.47 -6.40 9.16
C GLN A 67 4.82 -5.04 9.44
N PHE A 68 4.60 -4.23 8.40
CA PHE A 68 3.93 -2.94 8.53
C PHE A 68 2.53 -3.05 9.13
N ARG A 69 1.71 -4.02 8.69
CA ARG A 69 0.37 -4.24 9.25
C ARG A 69 0.43 -4.58 10.74
N ARG A 70 1.39 -5.41 11.17
CA ARG A 70 1.60 -5.74 12.58
C ARG A 70 2.00 -4.52 13.39
N GLU A 71 2.94 -3.72 12.88
CA GLU A 71 3.36 -2.47 13.52
C GLU A 71 2.20 -1.48 13.59
N GLN A 72 1.45 -1.29 12.50
CA GLN A 72 0.28 -0.41 12.48
C GLN A 72 -0.79 -0.84 13.48
N HIS A 73 -1.02 -2.15 13.65
CA HIS A 73 -1.92 -2.67 14.67
C HIS A 73 -1.43 -2.32 16.09
N LYS A 74 -0.16 -2.54 16.41
CA LYS A 74 0.43 -2.17 17.71
C LYS A 74 0.28 -0.68 18.00
N VAL A 75 0.51 0.18 17.00
CA VAL A 75 0.35 1.63 17.14
C VAL A 75 -1.12 1.99 17.43
N LYS A 76 -2.07 1.37 16.71
CA LYS A 76 -3.51 1.60 16.92
C LYS A 76 -3.99 1.12 18.29
N THR A 77 -3.60 -0.08 18.73
CA THR A 77 -4.03 -0.63 20.02
C THR A 77 -3.49 0.16 21.20
N LYS A 78 -2.25 0.67 21.13
CA LYS A 78 -1.69 1.54 22.17
C LYS A 78 -2.46 2.85 22.30
N LYS A 79 -2.93 3.42 21.17
CA LYS A 79 -3.72 4.66 21.16
C LYS A 79 -5.10 4.50 21.80
N SER A 80 -5.74 3.34 21.68
CA SER A 80 -7.08 3.12 22.25
C SER A 80 -7.11 2.97 23.78
N GLY A 81 -5.96 2.86 24.44
CA GLY A 81 -5.86 2.70 25.91
C GLY A 81 -5.25 3.90 26.65
N ALA A 82 -4.77 4.92 25.94
CA ALA A 82 -4.15 6.11 26.52
C ALA A 82 -4.94 7.36 26.08
N GLY A 83 -5.46 8.11 27.04
CA GLY A 83 -6.12 9.39 26.77
C GLY A 83 -5.13 10.37 26.15
N THR A 84 -5.43 10.82 24.93
CA THR A 84 -4.90 11.99 24.21
C THR A 84 -3.37 12.12 24.02
N GLU A 85 -3.02 12.37 22.74
CA GLU A 85 -1.84 13.10 22.25
C GLU A 85 -0.43 12.51 22.22
N ASP A 86 -0.20 11.22 22.50
CA ASP A 86 1.11 10.66 22.16
C ASP A 86 1.20 10.18 20.71
N SER A 87 1.94 10.96 19.92
CA SER A 87 2.34 10.70 18.54
C SER A 87 3.32 9.52 18.47
N TYR A 88 2.87 8.33 18.88
CA TYR A 88 3.73 7.15 18.91
C TYR A 88 4.10 6.74 17.48
N THR A 89 5.31 7.09 17.08
CA THR A 89 6.00 6.64 15.89
C THR A 89 6.63 5.28 16.21
N SER A 90 6.21 4.20 15.55
CA SER A 90 6.90 2.91 15.71
C SER A 90 8.41 3.10 15.51
N ALA A 91 9.23 2.48 16.38
CA ALA A 91 10.69 2.49 16.28
C ALA A 91 11.22 1.75 15.05
N TRP A 92 10.35 1.07 14.30
CA TRP A 92 10.72 0.39 13.08
C TRP A 92 11.06 1.41 11.99
N TYR A 93 12.31 1.39 11.52
CA TYR A 93 12.84 2.35 10.56
C TYR A 93 12.05 2.45 9.24
N LEU A 94 11.30 1.40 8.87
CA LEU A 94 10.44 1.37 7.68
C LEU A 94 9.03 1.89 7.91
N TYR A 95 8.63 2.16 9.15
CA TYR A 95 7.28 2.60 9.46
C TYR A 95 6.93 3.94 8.81
N ARG A 96 7.84 4.92 8.89
CA ARG A 96 7.66 6.24 8.27
C ARG A 96 7.65 6.16 6.73
N PRO A 97 8.63 5.50 6.07
CA PRO A 97 8.56 5.26 4.62
C PRO A 97 7.28 4.56 4.15
N LEU A 98 6.72 3.63 4.93
CA LEU A 98 5.51 2.89 4.58
C LEU A 98 4.20 3.59 4.96
N SER A 99 4.28 4.82 5.48
CA SER A 99 3.11 5.57 5.97
C SER A 99 2.03 5.77 4.89
N PHE A 100 2.40 5.85 3.60
CA PHE A 100 1.48 5.92 2.46
C PHE A 100 0.50 4.74 2.39
N LEU A 101 0.88 3.57 2.92
CA LEU A 101 -0.01 2.40 2.98
C LEU A 101 -1.14 2.56 4.02
N SER A 102 -1.03 3.51 4.95
CA SER A 102 -2.05 3.75 5.97
C SER A 102 -3.32 4.37 5.40
N ASP A 103 -3.24 5.06 4.24
CA ASP A 103 -4.37 5.74 3.62
C ASP A 103 -5.34 4.78 2.89
N ARG A 104 -5.04 3.47 2.89
CA ARG A 104 -5.85 2.42 2.25
C ARG A 104 -7.29 2.30 2.74
N ASN A 105 -7.59 2.77 3.95
CA ASN A 105 -8.88 2.54 4.62
C ASN A 105 -9.69 3.82 4.85
N LYS A 106 -9.39 4.94 4.19
CA LYS A 106 -10.36 6.03 4.19
C LYS A 106 -11.58 5.55 3.40
N PRO A 107 -12.79 5.50 4.00
CA PRO A 107 -13.99 5.22 3.25
C PRO A 107 -14.07 6.28 2.14
N LYS A 108 -14.10 5.83 0.88
CA LYS A 108 -14.55 6.71 -0.20
C LYS A 108 -15.96 7.11 0.19
N ASN A 109 -16.24 8.40 0.26
CA ASN A 109 -17.61 8.88 0.40
C ASN A 109 -18.39 8.29 -0.78
N THR A 110 -19.12 7.20 -0.54
CA THR A 110 -19.99 6.61 -1.55
C THR A 110 -21.01 7.70 -1.83
N ARG A 111 -20.92 8.35 -2.99
CA ARG A 111 -22.04 9.16 -3.47
C ARG A 111 -23.20 8.18 -3.60
N ASP A 112 -24.14 8.29 -2.68
CA ASP A 112 -25.42 7.62 -2.75
C ASP A 112 -26.03 7.93 -4.12
N THR A 113 -26.12 6.91 -4.98
CA THR A 113 -26.80 7.01 -6.26
C THR A 113 -28.30 6.89 -6.00
N TYR A 114 -28.95 7.99 -5.59
CA TYR A 114 -30.42 8.08 -5.48
C TYR A 114 -31.01 9.29 -6.23
N GLU A 115 -30.32 9.84 -7.24
CA GLU A 115 -30.79 11.00 -8.00
C GLU A 115 -30.78 10.72 -9.52
N ALA A 116 -31.40 9.61 -9.94
CA ALA A 116 -31.59 9.30 -11.36
C ALA A 116 -33.02 8.80 -11.70
N GLN A 117 -34.02 9.19 -10.91
CA GLN A 117 -35.43 8.86 -11.21
C GLN A 117 -36.42 10.04 -11.23
N VAL A 118 -36.01 11.28 -10.91
CA VAL A 118 -36.99 12.37 -10.71
C VAL A 118 -37.18 13.30 -11.93
N ILE A 119 -36.30 13.24 -12.95
CA ILE A 119 -36.35 14.22 -14.06
C ILE A 119 -37.30 13.83 -15.21
N THR A 120 -37.78 12.57 -15.29
CA THR A 120 -38.63 12.15 -16.44
C THR A 120 -40.14 12.28 -16.19
N THR A 121 -40.59 12.99 -15.15
CA THR A 121 -42.04 13.18 -14.88
C THR A 121 -42.50 14.63 -14.81
N LEU A 122 -41.67 15.60 -15.23
CA LEU A 122 -42.04 17.02 -15.22
C LEU A 122 -41.80 17.73 -16.56
N PHE A 123 -42.17 17.06 -17.66
CA PHE A 123 -42.67 17.78 -18.83
C PHE A 123 -44.00 17.13 -19.26
N LYS A 124 -44.95 18.03 -19.46
CA LYS A 124 -46.39 17.86 -19.67
C LYS A 124 -46.73 17.21 -21.00
#